data_AF-A0A2G1BT92-F1
#
_entry.id   AF-A0A2G1BT92-F1
#
_cell.length_a   1.000
_cell.length_b   1.000
_cell.length_c   1.000
_cell.angle_alpha   90.00
_cell.angle_beta   90.00
_cell.angle_gamma   90.00
#
_symmetry.space_group_name_H-M   'P 1'
#
loop_
_entity.id
_entity.type
_entity.pdbx_description
1 polymer ?
#
loop_
_entity_poly.entity_id
_entity_poly.type
_entity_poly.pdbx_seq_one_letter_code
_entity_poly.pdbx_strand_id
1 'polypeptide(L)'
;MVHLKQQDKYIMKHLLLILIFTFFSCGKKGKETIEVKTSKQVEIESSIERKTNKNNSDCFQSRDSVKISSLLQKFSKEYLKKDMSEYLSENYIETFEKFPNELFEQALKNDAKPTFEIKEDDVDCNLLPVYYNYMVKIIDDGEEYSSESTLIFYFIKTKEGEILLEGMGAAG
;
A
#
# COMPACT_ATOMS: atom_id res chain seq x y z
N MET A 1 -41.27 34.92 -23.08
CA MET A 1 -40.82 36.15 -22.40
C MET A 1 -40.24 35.72 -21.06
N VAL A 2 -38.90 35.78 -20.93
CA VAL A 2 -38.15 36.17 -19.71
C VAL A 2 -38.28 35.22 -18.49
N HIS A 3 -37.26 34.68 -17.81
CA HIS A 3 -35.82 34.91 -17.77
C HIS A 3 -35.12 33.66 -17.19
N LEU A 4 -33.99 33.31 -17.79
CA LEU A 4 -32.87 32.62 -17.15
C LEU A 4 -32.58 33.19 -15.75
N LYS A 5 -32.55 32.35 -14.70
CA LYS A 5 -31.91 32.67 -13.41
C LYS A 5 -31.68 31.41 -12.57
N GLN A 6 -30.66 30.63 -12.93
CA GLN A 6 -30.08 29.63 -12.03
C GLN A 6 -28.59 29.42 -12.28
N GLN A 7 -27.90 30.48 -12.74
CA GLN A 7 -26.46 30.46 -13.06
C GLN A 7 -25.60 31.22 -12.02
N ASP A 8 -26.14 31.55 -10.85
CA ASP A 8 -25.48 32.40 -9.83
C ASP A 8 -25.09 31.64 -8.55
N LYS A 9 -24.61 30.41 -8.64
CA LYS A 9 -24.09 29.68 -7.46
C LYS A 9 -22.66 29.15 -7.59
N TYR A 10 -21.99 29.42 -8.71
CA TYR A 10 -20.68 28.84 -9.04
C TYR A 10 -19.48 29.81 -9.01
N ILE A 11 -19.66 31.07 -8.59
CA ILE A 11 -18.59 32.10 -8.65
C ILE A 11 -18.08 32.54 -7.26
N MET A 12 -18.70 32.08 -6.17
CA MET A 12 -18.39 32.50 -4.79
C MET A 12 -17.64 31.43 -3.97
N LYS A 13 -16.65 30.75 -4.57
CA LYS A 13 -15.74 29.88 -3.79
C LYS A 13 -14.29 29.83 -4.30
N HIS A 14 -13.90 30.75 -5.18
CA HIS A 14 -12.55 30.82 -5.77
C HIS A 14 -11.79 32.12 -5.43
N LEU A 15 -12.10 32.76 -4.30
CA LEU A 15 -11.48 34.04 -3.94
C LEU A 15 -11.24 34.14 -2.43
N LEU A 16 -10.24 33.39 -1.95
CA LEU A 16 -9.51 33.72 -0.72
C LEU A 16 -8.08 33.18 -0.91
N LEU A 17 -7.22 33.92 -1.62
CA LEU A 17 -6.11 34.71 -1.03
C LEU A 17 -5.16 33.80 -0.23
N ILE A 18 -4.05 33.29 -0.78
CA ILE A 18 -2.80 34.00 -1.15
C ILE A 18 -2.54 35.18 -0.21
N LEU A 19 -1.61 35.04 0.75
CA LEU A 19 -0.47 35.95 0.98
C LEU A 19 0.29 35.68 2.30
N ILE A 20 1.62 35.54 2.15
CA ILE A 20 2.73 35.97 3.04
C ILE A 20 2.91 35.11 4.31
N PHE A 21 4.08 34.48 4.55
CA PHE A 21 5.26 35.11 5.14
C PHE A 21 6.57 34.39 4.77
N THR A 22 7.36 35.03 3.90
CA THR A 22 8.81 34.82 3.77
C THR A 22 9.52 35.59 4.88
N PHE A 23 10.28 34.95 5.75
CA PHE A 23 11.24 35.66 6.60
C PHE A 23 12.35 34.75 7.20
N PHE A 24 13.59 35.23 7.02
CA PHE A 24 14.85 34.93 7.76
C PHE A 24 15.57 33.59 7.50
N SER A 25 16.89 33.50 7.35
CA SER A 25 17.95 34.50 7.52
C SER A 25 19.24 34.12 6.76
N CYS A 26 20.00 35.16 6.44
CA CYS A 26 21.32 35.20 5.83
C CYS A 26 22.43 34.78 6.82
N GLY A 27 23.43 34.05 6.34
CA GLY A 27 24.72 33.83 7.00
C GLY A 27 25.84 33.82 5.95
N LYS A 28 26.88 34.63 6.16
CA LYS A 28 27.84 35.12 5.15
C LYS A 28 29.28 34.68 5.52
N LYS A 29 30.15 34.59 4.50
CA LYS A 29 31.66 34.53 4.52
C LYS A 29 32.25 33.13 4.74
N GLY A 30 33.37 32.72 4.12
CA GLY A 30 34.36 33.38 3.28
C GLY A 30 35.30 32.33 2.66
N LYS A 31 36.04 32.73 1.61
CA LYS A 31 37.03 31.91 0.90
C LYS A 31 38.26 31.64 1.78
N GLU A 32 38.72 30.40 1.81
CA GLU A 32 40.14 30.08 1.90
C GLU A 32 40.45 28.86 1.03
N THR A 33 41.29 29.10 0.04
CA THR A 33 41.94 28.12 -0.83
C THR A 33 43.05 27.43 -0.05
N ILE A 34 43.01 26.10 0.04
CA ILE A 34 44.17 25.29 0.40
C ILE A 34 44.54 24.47 -0.83
N GLU A 35 45.67 24.82 -1.46
CA GLU A 35 46.38 23.95 -2.38
C GLU A 35 46.88 22.72 -1.61
N VAL A 36 46.45 21.52 -2.00
CA VAL A 36 47.16 20.28 -1.68
C VAL A 36 47.46 19.58 -3.00
N LYS A 37 48.74 19.59 -3.38
CA LYS A 37 49.27 18.79 -4.49
C LYS A 37 49.26 17.31 -4.10
N THR A 38 48.54 16.54 -4.92
CA THR A 38 48.87 15.20 -5.43
C THR A 38 49.10 14.07 -4.42
N SER A 39 48.15 13.14 -4.39
CA SER A 39 48.46 11.72 -4.54
C SER A 39 47.29 11.00 -5.21
N LYS A 40 47.60 10.20 -6.24
CA LYS A 40 46.65 9.42 -7.04
C LYS A 40 45.96 8.38 -6.15
N GLN A 41 44.62 8.35 -6.12
CA GLN A 41 43.91 7.09 -5.89
C GLN A 41 42.44 7.17 -6.33
N VAL A 42 42.21 6.58 -7.51
CA VAL A 42 41.01 5.90 -8.00
C VAL A 42 39.66 6.56 -7.66
N GLU A 43 39.14 7.32 -8.63
CA GLU A 43 37.70 7.54 -8.78
C GLU A 43 37.00 6.18 -8.86
N ILE A 44 36.30 5.82 -7.79
CA ILE A 44 35.11 5.00 -7.91
C ILE A 44 33.96 5.99 -7.86
N GLU A 45 33.62 6.57 -9.01
CA GLU A 45 32.27 7.06 -9.23
C GLU A 45 31.35 5.84 -9.14
N SER A 46 30.91 5.50 -7.92
CA SER A 46 29.66 4.80 -7.77
C SER A 46 28.57 5.84 -8.06
N SER A 47 28.31 6.06 -9.34
CA SER A 47 27.05 6.58 -9.80
C SER A 47 25.98 5.58 -9.38
N ILE A 48 25.55 5.69 -8.12
CA ILE A 48 24.21 5.26 -7.73
C ILE A 48 23.31 6.23 -8.47
N GLU A 49 23.05 5.92 -9.74
CA GLU A 49 21.86 6.38 -10.41
C GLU A 49 20.71 5.96 -9.51
N ARG A 50 20.23 6.89 -8.68
CA ARG A 50 18.84 6.88 -8.28
C ARG A 50 18.08 6.95 -9.58
N LYS A 51 17.73 5.79 -10.14
CA LYS A 51 16.68 5.68 -11.13
C LYS A 51 15.50 6.37 -10.47
N THR A 52 15.25 7.61 -10.86
CA THR A 52 13.95 8.24 -10.65
C THR A 52 12.97 7.27 -11.24
N ASN A 53 12.27 6.55 -10.36
CA ASN A 53 11.28 5.56 -10.70
C ASN A 53 10.28 6.29 -11.62
N LYS A 54 10.43 6.08 -12.93
CA LYS A 54 9.37 6.33 -13.90
C LYS A 54 8.17 5.62 -13.30
N ASN A 55 7.08 6.34 -13.06
CA ASN A 55 5.78 5.79 -12.63
C ASN A 55 5.58 4.40 -13.25
N ASN A 56 5.99 3.36 -12.53
CA ASN A 56 5.90 2.01 -13.02
C ASN A 56 4.50 1.58 -12.60
N SER A 57 3.60 1.52 -13.57
CA SER A 57 2.17 1.41 -13.30
C SER A 57 1.80 0.12 -12.57
N ASP A 58 2.67 -0.89 -12.66
CA ASP A 58 2.60 -2.18 -11.97
C ASP A 58 3.21 -2.18 -10.55
N CYS A 59 3.98 -1.16 -10.13
CA CYS A 59 4.47 -1.11 -8.74
C CYS A 59 3.38 -0.57 -7.80
N PHE A 60 3.26 -1.17 -6.62
CA PHE A 60 2.49 -0.62 -5.52
C PHE A 60 3.09 0.71 -5.05
N GLN A 61 2.21 1.65 -4.77
CA GLN A 61 2.55 2.97 -4.23
C GLN A 61 1.77 3.20 -2.95
N SER A 62 2.26 4.09 -2.08
CA SER A 62 1.62 4.39 -0.79
C SER A 62 0.13 4.74 -0.91
N ARG A 63 -0.29 5.35 -2.03
CA ARG A 63 -1.70 5.66 -2.33
C ARG A 63 -2.60 4.43 -2.51
N ASP A 64 -2.03 3.28 -2.89
CA ASP A 64 -2.77 2.04 -3.13
C ASP A 64 -3.26 1.40 -1.81
N SER A 65 -2.67 1.79 -0.68
CA SER A 65 -3.08 1.34 0.67
C SER A 65 -4.57 1.53 0.95
N VAL A 66 -5.16 2.62 0.43
CA VAL A 66 -6.59 2.91 0.58
C VAL A 66 -7.43 1.92 -0.23
N LYS A 67 -6.99 1.58 -1.45
CA LYS A 67 -7.67 0.61 -2.32
C LYS A 67 -7.59 -0.80 -1.73
N ILE A 68 -6.41 -1.20 -1.23
CA ILE A 68 -6.21 -2.48 -0.53
C ILE A 68 -7.11 -2.56 0.71
N SER A 69 -7.12 -1.53 1.56
CA SER A 69 -7.97 -1.49 2.76
C SER A 69 -9.47 -1.61 2.41
N SER A 70 -9.90 -0.95 1.33
CA SER A 70 -11.26 -1.05 0.82
C SER A 70 -11.62 -2.45 0.34
N LEU A 71 -10.71 -3.11 -0.40
CA LEU A 71 -10.87 -4.50 -0.85
C LEU A 71 -10.99 -5.45 0.35
N LEU A 72 -10.10 -5.34 1.34
CA LEU A 72 -10.15 -6.17 2.56
C LEU A 72 -11.46 -5.97 3.34
N GLN A 73 -11.96 -4.73 3.42
CA GLN A 73 -13.27 -4.47 4.03
C GLN A 73 -14.42 -5.11 3.22
N LYS A 74 -14.39 -5.03 1.89
CA LYS A 74 -15.36 -5.75 1.05
C LYS A 74 -15.28 -7.25 1.29
N PHE A 75 -14.08 -7.82 1.33
CA PHE A 75 -13.86 -9.24 1.59
C PHE A 75 -14.49 -9.61 2.93
N SER A 76 -14.23 -8.87 4.01
CA SER A 76 -14.81 -9.16 5.33
C SER A 76 -16.34 -9.10 5.40
N LYS A 77 -17.01 -8.33 4.54
CA LYS A 77 -18.45 -8.06 4.60
C LYS A 77 -19.27 -8.87 3.60
N GLU A 78 -18.68 -9.16 2.45
CA GLU A 78 -19.42 -9.56 1.25
C GLU A 78 -19.01 -10.92 0.69
N TYR A 79 -17.92 -11.54 1.18
CA TYR A 79 -17.40 -12.81 0.61
C TYR A 79 -18.41 -13.97 0.60
N LEU A 80 -19.32 -14.03 1.57
CA LEU A 80 -20.38 -15.04 1.63
C LEU A 80 -21.58 -14.74 0.73
N LYS A 81 -21.66 -13.54 0.16
CA LYS A 81 -22.89 -12.99 -0.44
C LYS A 81 -22.74 -12.61 -1.91
N LYS A 82 -21.52 -12.48 -2.41
CA LYS A 82 -21.24 -12.04 -3.77
C LYS A 82 -20.17 -12.88 -4.41
N ASP A 83 -20.24 -12.97 -5.72
CA ASP A 83 -19.11 -13.44 -6.52
C ASP A 83 -17.96 -12.42 -6.37
N MET A 84 -16.79 -12.94 -6.04
CA MET A 84 -15.58 -12.16 -5.80
C MET A 84 -14.62 -12.22 -6.98
N SER A 85 -14.97 -12.95 -8.05
CA SER A 85 -14.11 -13.22 -9.22
C SER A 85 -13.43 -11.98 -9.80
N GLU A 86 -14.09 -10.82 -9.83
CA GLU A 86 -13.51 -9.56 -10.32
C GLU A 86 -12.31 -9.04 -9.51
N TYR A 87 -12.10 -9.58 -8.31
CA TYR A 87 -11.00 -9.21 -7.41
C TYR A 87 -9.92 -10.29 -7.31
N LEU A 88 -10.09 -11.41 -8.02
CA LEU A 88 -9.18 -12.55 -7.99
C LEU A 88 -8.37 -12.58 -9.29
N SER A 89 -7.09 -12.91 -9.17
CA SER A 89 -6.27 -13.24 -10.33
C SER A 89 -6.73 -14.57 -10.96
N GLU A 90 -6.35 -14.79 -12.21
CA GLU A 90 -6.52 -16.10 -12.87
C GLU A 90 -5.85 -17.22 -12.06
N ASN A 91 -4.62 -16.99 -11.59
CA ASN A 91 -3.87 -17.96 -10.79
C ASN A 91 -4.56 -18.30 -9.47
N TYR A 92 -5.17 -17.32 -8.80
CA TYR A 92 -5.97 -17.56 -7.59
C TYR A 92 -7.15 -18.48 -7.91
N ILE A 93 -7.89 -18.18 -8.99
CA ILE A 93 -9.07 -18.95 -9.39
C ILE A 93 -8.67 -20.39 -9.74
N GLU A 94 -7.55 -20.59 -10.44
CA GLU A 94 -7.03 -21.91 -10.78
C GLU A 94 -6.58 -22.71 -9.56
N THR A 95 -6.00 -22.04 -8.55
CA THR A 95 -5.42 -22.70 -7.38
C THR A 95 -6.44 -22.96 -6.26
N PHE A 96 -7.38 -22.03 -6.05
CA PHE A 96 -8.27 -22.02 -4.89
C PHE A 96 -9.76 -22.13 -5.27
N GLU A 97 -10.09 -22.30 -6.56
CA GLU A 97 -11.43 -22.37 -7.18
C GLU A 97 -12.32 -21.13 -6.98
N LYS A 98 -12.62 -20.74 -5.73
CA LYS A 98 -13.45 -19.57 -5.37
C LYS A 98 -12.95 -18.92 -4.07
N PHE A 99 -13.37 -17.68 -3.83
CA PHE A 99 -13.08 -16.98 -2.58
C PHE A 99 -14.10 -17.31 -1.47
N PRO A 100 -13.99 -18.48 -0.82
CA PRO A 100 -14.31 -18.59 0.60
C PRO A 100 -13.32 -19.53 1.31
N ASN A 101 -12.38 -18.95 2.06
CA ASN A 101 -11.38 -19.70 2.81
C ASN A 101 -11.66 -19.67 4.32
N GLU A 102 -11.73 -20.85 4.95
CA GLU A 102 -11.99 -21.03 6.38
C GLU A 102 -10.99 -20.26 7.27
N LEU A 103 -9.73 -20.13 6.83
CA LEU A 103 -8.67 -19.42 7.56
C LEU A 103 -8.98 -17.92 7.66
N PHE A 104 -9.60 -17.33 6.63
CA PHE A 104 -10.02 -15.94 6.70
C PHE A 104 -11.15 -15.75 7.70
N GLU A 105 -12.10 -16.68 7.76
CA GLU A 105 -13.15 -16.62 8.78
C GLU A 105 -12.58 -16.75 10.18
N GLN A 106 -11.62 -17.66 10.38
CA GLN A 106 -10.95 -17.84 11.66
C GLN A 106 -10.19 -16.58 12.08
N ALA A 107 -9.46 -15.94 11.16
CA ALA A 107 -8.79 -14.68 11.42
C ALA A 107 -9.78 -13.59 11.86
N LEU A 108 -10.90 -13.44 11.15
CA LEU A 108 -11.94 -12.46 11.50
C LEU A 108 -12.62 -12.76 12.84
N LYS A 109 -12.89 -14.03 13.15
CA LYS A 109 -13.47 -14.47 14.44
C LYS A 109 -12.55 -14.19 15.63
N ASN A 110 -11.23 -14.16 15.41
CA ASN A 110 -10.23 -13.82 16.41
C ASN A 110 -9.80 -12.34 16.35
N ASP A 111 -10.65 -11.47 15.81
CA ASP A 111 -10.46 -10.01 15.74
C ASP A 111 -9.18 -9.54 15.01
N ALA A 112 -8.57 -10.41 14.21
CA ALA A 112 -7.33 -10.13 13.48
C ALA A 112 -7.47 -8.87 12.61
N LYS A 113 -6.44 -8.03 12.61
CA LYS A 113 -6.37 -6.84 11.75
C LYS A 113 -5.34 -7.03 10.65
N PRO A 114 -5.63 -6.57 9.42
CA PRO A 114 -4.65 -6.62 8.35
C PRO A 114 -3.48 -5.70 8.65
N THR A 115 -2.29 -6.15 8.32
CA THR A 115 -1.03 -5.41 8.45
C THR A 115 -0.23 -5.57 7.17
N PHE A 116 0.25 -4.48 6.60
CA PHE A 116 1.05 -4.50 5.37
C PHE A 116 1.92 -3.24 5.25
N GLU A 117 3.01 -3.33 4.51
CA GLU A 117 3.94 -2.25 4.24
C GLU A 117 4.23 -2.20 2.75
N ILE A 118 4.06 -1.02 2.13
CA ILE A 118 4.36 -0.83 0.70
C ILE A 118 5.78 -0.28 0.59
N LYS A 119 6.66 -1.04 -0.06
CA LYS A 119 8.04 -0.66 -0.35
C LYS A 119 8.17 -0.35 -1.84
N GLU A 120 8.19 0.94 -2.17
CA GLU A 120 8.09 1.41 -3.57
C GLU A 120 9.34 1.08 -4.43
N ASP A 121 10.49 0.82 -3.79
CA ASP A 121 11.76 0.55 -4.45
C ASP A 121 12.19 -0.94 -4.39
N ASP A 122 11.26 -1.85 -4.09
CA ASP A 122 11.54 -3.29 -4.03
C ASP A 122 11.64 -3.93 -5.43
N VAL A 123 12.39 -5.03 -5.54
CA VAL A 123 12.52 -5.82 -6.80
C VAL A 123 11.17 -6.41 -7.19
N ASP A 124 10.40 -6.86 -6.19
CA ASP A 124 9.05 -7.40 -6.34
C ASP A 124 7.99 -6.35 -5.97
N CYS A 125 8.16 -5.10 -6.43
CA CYS A 125 7.29 -3.96 -6.11
C CYS A 125 5.82 -4.15 -6.47
N ASN A 126 5.49 -5.14 -7.31
CA ASN A 126 4.15 -5.45 -7.80
C ASN A 126 3.44 -6.53 -6.99
N LEU A 127 4.09 -7.10 -5.97
CA LEU A 127 3.54 -8.09 -5.05
C LEU A 127 3.51 -7.50 -3.64
N LEU A 128 2.38 -7.64 -2.95
CA LEU A 128 2.21 -7.13 -1.59
C LEU A 128 1.59 -8.19 -0.68
N PRO A 129 2.33 -8.69 0.31
CA PRO A 129 1.76 -9.53 1.36
C PRO A 129 0.99 -8.67 2.39
N VAL A 130 -0.20 -9.14 2.74
CA VAL A 130 -1.05 -8.59 3.80
C VAL A 130 -1.24 -9.66 4.86
N TYR A 131 -0.83 -9.35 6.09
CA TYR A 131 -0.80 -10.28 7.21
C TYR A 131 -1.97 -10.06 8.16
N TYR A 132 -2.61 -11.16 8.55
CA TYR A 132 -3.55 -11.26 9.64
C TYR A 132 -2.94 -12.18 10.69
N ASN A 133 -2.39 -11.58 11.75
CA ASN A 133 -1.86 -12.33 12.89
C ASN A 133 -2.92 -12.42 13.99
N TYR A 134 -3.13 -13.60 14.56
CA TYR A 134 -4.14 -13.85 15.58
C TYR A 134 -3.76 -15.02 16.49
N MET A 135 -4.38 -15.05 17.67
CA MET A 135 -4.27 -16.15 18.60
C MET A 135 -5.47 -17.08 18.42
N VAL A 136 -5.23 -18.37 18.25
CA VAL A 136 -6.27 -19.40 18.34
C VAL A 136 -6.28 -19.92 19.76
N LYS A 137 -7.44 -19.91 20.40
CA LYS A 137 -7.65 -20.46 21.75
C LYS A 137 -8.47 -21.73 21.67
N ILE A 138 -7.98 -22.79 22.30
CA ILE A 138 -8.64 -24.09 22.41
C ILE A 138 -8.82 -24.38 23.90
N ILE A 139 -10.05 -24.74 24.29
CA ILE A 139 -10.33 -25.18 25.65
C ILE A 139 -10.55 -26.69 25.60
N ASP A 140 -9.70 -27.44 26.29
CA ASP A 140 -9.77 -28.90 26.38
C ASP A 140 -9.66 -29.33 27.85
N ASP A 141 -10.61 -30.12 28.32
CA ASP A 141 -10.73 -30.56 29.73
C ASP A 141 -10.58 -29.44 30.80
N GLY A 142 -11.00 -28.22 30.46
CA GLY A 142 -10.92 -27.05 31.35
C GLY A 142 -9.55 -26.36 31.36
N GLU A 143 -8.61 -26.82 30.56
CA GLU A 143 -7.33 -26.18 30.30
C GLU A 143 -7.40 -25.32 29.03
N GLU A 144 -6.82 -24.11 29.08
CA GLU A 144 -6.75 -23.18 27.95
C GLU A 144 -5.39 -23.33 27.25
N TYR A 145 -5.45 -23.72 25.98
CA TYR A 145 -4.31 -23.78 25.06
C TYR A 145 -4.41 -22.62 24.06
N SER A 146 -3.27 -22.02 23.73
CA SER A 146 -3.22 -20.93 22.76
C SER A 146 -2.08 -21.14 21.76
N SER A 147 -2.36 -20.97 20.47
CA SER A 147 -1.35 -20.94 19.40
C SER A 147 -1.39 -19.61 18.65
N GLU A 148 -0.22 -19.15 18.22
CA GLU A 148 -0.10 -18.04 17.27
C GLU A 148 -0.40 -18.56 15.87
N SER A 149 -1.17 -17.81 15.10
CA SER A 149 -1.49 -18.14 13.72
C SER A 149 -1.45 -16.90 12.85
N THR A 150 -1.04 -17.10 11.60
CA THR A 150 -0.92 -16.07 10.58
C THR A 150 -1.64 -16.53 9.32
N LEU A 151 -2.52 -15.67 8.82
CA LEU A 151 -3.04 -15.73 7.46
C LEU A 151 -2.36 -14.64 6.63
N ILE A 152 -1.97 -14.98 5.41
CA ILE A 152 -1.33 -14.07 4.47
C ILE A 152 -2.17 -14.01 3.20
N PHE A 153 -2.53 -12.81 2.76
CA PHE A 153 -3.05 -12.56 1.43
C PHE A 153 -1.95 -11.93 0.57
N TYR A 154 -1.76 -12.47 -0.62
CA TYR A 154 -0.81 -11.95 -1.59
C TYR A 154 -1.58 -11.15 -2.64
N PHE A 155 -1.44 -9.84 -2.64
CA PHE A 155 -2.01 -8.99 -3.68
C PHE A 155 -0.97 -8.73 -4.76
N ILE A 156 -1.41 -8.71 -6.03
CA ILE A 156 -0.60 -8.21 -7.14
C ILE A 156 -1.17 -6.91 -7.68
N LYS A 157 -0.32 -6.11 -8.32
CA LYS A 157 -0.73 -4.99 -9.13
C LYS A 157 -0.36 -5.21 -10.60
N THR A 158 -1.34 -5.14 -11.48
CA THR A 158 -1.15 -5.37 -12.92
C THR A 158 -0.54 -4.15 -13.60
N LYS A 159 -0.10 -4.31 -14.84
CA LYS A 159 0.45 -3.20 -15.66
C LYS A 159 -0.59 -2.13 -15.94
N GLU A 160 -1.87 -2.51 -15.94
CA GLU A 160 -3.04 -1.65 -16.09
C GLU A 160 -3.39 -0.92 -14.78
N GLY A 161 -2.72 -1.25 -13.66
CA GLY A 161 -2.93 -0.66 -12.34
C GLY A 161 -4.08 -1.29 -11.55
N GLU A 162 -4.56 -2.46 -11.98
CA GLU A 162 -5.55 -3.23 -11.24
C GLU A 162 -4.88 -3.91 -10.04
N ILE A 163 -5.61 -4.07 -8.94
CA ILE A 163 -5.10 -4.75 -7.73
C ILE A 163 -5.97 -5.97 -7.54
N LEU A 164 -5.35 -7.14 -7.61
CA LEU A 164 -6.02 -8.44 -7.56
C LEU A 164 -5.41 -9.29 -6.46
N LEU A 165 -6.21 -10.20 -5.90
CA LEU A 165 -5.73 -11.22 -4.99
C LEU A 165 -5.09 -12.35 -5.82
N GLU A 166 -3.80 -12.55 -5.61
CA GLU A 166 -2.98 -13.55 -6.30
C GLU A 166 -3.01 -14.90 -5.59
N GLY A 167 -3.02 -14.88 -4.27
CA GLY A 167 -2.94 -16.09 -3.49
C GLY A 167 -3.16 -15.87 -2.01
N MET A 168 -3.09 -16.97 -1.27
CA MET A 168 -3.18 -16.99 0.17
C MET A 168 -2.27 -18.06 0.75
N GLY A 169 -1.80 -17.82 1.97
CA GLY A 169 -1.04 -18.79 2.74
C GLY A 169 -1.37 -18.68 4.22
N ALA A 170 -1.04 -19.70 4.99
CA ALA A 170 -1.14 -19.66 6.43
C ALA A 170 0.01 -20.41 7.11
N ALA A 171 0.28 -20.02 8.35
CA ALA A 171 1.25 -20.65 9.24
C ALA A 171 0.71 -20.56 10.67
N GLY A 172 0.95 -21.58 11.50
CA GLY A 172 0.46 -21.63 12.89
C GLY A 172 0.27 -23.05 13.39
#